data_AF-A0A3D0USB1-F1
#
_entry.id   AF-A0A3D0USB1-F1
#
_cell.length_a   1.000
_cell.length_b   1.000
_cell.length_c   1.000
_cell.angle_alpha   90.00
_cell.angle_beta   90.00
_cell.angle_gamma   90.00
#
_symmetry.space_group_name_H-M   'P 1'
#
loop_
_entity.id
_entity.type
_entity.pdbx_description
1 polymer ?
#
loop_
_entity_poly.entity_id
_entity_poly.type
_entity_poly.pdbx_seq_one_letter_code
_entity_poly.pdbx_strand_id
1 'polypeptide(L)' 'MIGDTYDIVTTALGRLRTYIRDKYLQINKDDLAFCWIEDFPMFEQDPETGKYDFCHNPFSIVKG' A
#
# COMPACT_ATOMS: atom_id res chain seq x y z
N MET A 1 14.02 4.54 12.44
CA MET A 1 14.81 5.23 11.39
C MET A 1 14.05 5.12 10.05
N ILE A 2 14.12 6.09 9.12
CA ILE A 2 13.55 5.91 7.77
C ILE A 2 14.47 4.91 7.04
N GLY A 3 14.18 3.62 7.15
CA GLY A 3 15.09 2.54 6.74
C GLY A 3 15.00 1.25 7.59
N ASP A 4 14.23 1.26 8.68
CA ASP A 4 14.13 0.10 9.58
C ASP A 4 13.24 -1.02 9.02
N THR A 5 11.95 -0.74 8.84
CA THR A 5 10.96 -1.76 8.48
C THR A 5 10.43 -1.51 7.09
N TYR A 6 9.95 -2.60 6.47
CA TYR A 6 9.31 -2.57 5.17
C TYR A 6 8.21 -1.50 5.09
N ASP A 7 7.33 -1.42 6.10
CA ASP A 7 6.20 -0.49 6.12
C ASP A 7 6.65 0.97 6.21
N ILE A 8 7.67 1.26 7.02
CA ILE A 8 8.23 2.62 7.13
C ILE A 8 8.84 3.04 5.79
N VAL A 9 9.63 2.16 5.17
CA VAL A 9 10.32 2.45 3.91
C VAL A 9 9.33 2.66 2.77
N THR A 10 8.39 1.74 2.58
CA THR A 10 7.39 1.81 1.50
C THR A 10 6.48 3.02 1.66
N THR A 11 6.05 3.33 2.89
CA THR A 11 5.27 4.54 3.18
C THR A 11 6.05 5.82 2.88
N ALA A 12 7.30 5.92 3.33
CA ALA A 12 8.12 7.10 3.13
C ALA A 12 8.44 7.34 1.65
N LEU A 13 8.86 6.29 0.94
CA LEU A 13 9.20 6.38 -0.49
C LEU A 13 7.96 6.59 -1.37
N GLY A 14 6.81 6.03 -0.99
CA GLY A 14 5.54 6.29 -1.67
C GLY A 14 5.14 7.78 -1.61
N ARG A 15 5.33 8.42 -0.45
CA ARG A 15 5.12 9.87 -0.30
C ARG A 15 6.13 10.69 -1.08
N LEU A 16 7.41 10.32 -1.03
CA LEU A 16 8.48 10.98 -1.80
C LEU A 16 8.19 10.93 -3.30
N ARG A 17 7.75 9.77 -3.81
CA ARG A 17 7.34 9.59 -5.21
C ARG A 17 6.27 10.61 -5.62
N THR A 18 5.22 10.75 -4.82
CA THR A 18 4.13 11.70 -5.07
C THR A 18 4.63 13.16 -5.01
N TYR A 19 5.49 13.49 -4.05
CA TYR A 19 6.08 14.82 -3.95
C TYR A 19 6.91 15.20 -5.19
N ILE A 20 7.77 14.28 -5.65
CA ILE A 20 8.58 14.50 -6.85
C ILE A 20 7.69 14.67 -8.08
N ARG A 21 6.66 13.82 -8.23
CA ARG A 21 5.66 13.93 -9.30
C ARG A 21 5.06 15.33 -9.34
N ASP A 22 4.55 15.81 -8.22
CA ASP A 22 3.82 17.09 -8.17
C ASP A 22 4.71 18.31 -8.39
N LYS A 23 5.99 18.21 -7.99
CA LYS A 23 6.92 19.34 -8.06
C LYS A 23 7.68 19.43 -9.38
N TYR A 24 7.97 18.30 -10.02
CA TYR A 24 8.93 18.26 -11.12
C TYR A 24 8.42 17.57 -12.39
N LEU A 25 7.30 16.82 -12.34
CA LEU A 25 6.78 16.12 -13.52
C LEU A 25 5.57 16.85 -14.11
N GLN A 26 5.52 16.91 -15.44
CA GLN A 26 4.34 17.39 -16.17
C GLN A 26 3.39 16.22 -16.40
N ILE A 27 2.43 16.03 -15.49
CA ILE A 27 1.38 15.02 -15.62
C ILE A 27 0.17 15.66 -16.29
N ASN A 28 -0.41 14.99 -17.29
CA ASN A 28 -1.69 15.39 -17.85
C ASN A 28 -2.80 15.13 -16.84
N LYS A 29 -3.58 16.16 -16.50
CA LYS A 29 -4.65 16.06 -15.49
C LYS A 29 -5.92 15.39 -16.03
N ASP A 30 -6.03 15.27 -17.34
CA ASP A 30 -7.16 14.61 -17.99
C ASP A 30 -6.95 13.10 -18.17
N ASP A 31 -5.73 12.60 -17.87
CA ASP A 31 -5.41 11.17 -17.98
C ASP A 31 -5.97 10.39 -16.79
N LEU A 32 -6.69 9.29 -17.10
CA LEU A 32 -7.17 8.33 -16.12
C LEU A 32 -6.30 7.05 -16.18
N ALA A 33 -5.55 6.78 -15.10
CA ALA A 33 -4.65 5.63 -14.99
C ALA A 33 -5.24 4.55 -14.07
N PHE A 34 -6.10 3.68 -14.61
CA PHE A 34 -6.72 2.59 -13.86
C PHE A 34 -5.77 1.40 -13.68
N CYS A 35 -5.83 0.76 -12.50
CA CYS A 35 -5.17 -0.53 -12.25
C CYS A 35 -6.01 -1.37 -11.28
N TRP A 36 -5.86 -2.69 -11.40
CA TRP A 36 -6.35 -3.64 -10.41
C TRP A 36 -5.21 -4.00 -9.48
N ILE A 37 -5.48 -3.99 -8.17
CA ILE A 37 -4.59 -4.56 -7.18
C ILE A 37 -5.23 -5.88 -6.75
N GLU A 38 -4.58 -6.97 -7.10
CA GLU A 38 -5.01 -8.32 -6.79
C GLU A 38 -4.06 -8.96 -5.76
N ASP A 39 -4.40 -10.16 -5.30
CA ASP A 39 -3.58 -10.96 -4.39
C ASP A 39 -3.26 -10.27 -3.06
N PHE A 40 -4.23 -9.50 -2.55
CA PHE A 40 -4.15 -9.01 -1.18
C PHE A 40 -4.05 -10.18 -0.20
N PRO A 41 -3.24 -10.05 0.86
CA PRO A 41 -3.22 -11.03 1.93
C PRO A 41 -4.62 -11.17 2.55
N MET A 42 -4.97 -12.39 2.96
CA MET A 42 -6.25 -12.64 3.66
C MET A 42 -6.23 -12.06 5.07
N PHE A 43 -5.08 -12.16 5.74
CA PHE A 43 -4.89 -11.76 7.12
C PHE A 43 -3.75 -10.77 7.26
N GLU A 44 -3.92 -9.81 8.16
CA GLU A 44 -2.85 -8.93 8.63
C GLU A 44 -2.57 -9.22 10.10
N GLN A 45 -1.33 -9.01 10.50
CA GLN A 45 -0.92 -9.16 11.88
C GLN A 45 -0.90 -7.80 12.55
N ASP A 46 -1.62 -7.67 13.66
CA ASP A 46 -1.57 -6.49 14.52
C ASP A 46 -0.14 -6.34 15.09
N PRO A 47 0.54 -5.21 14.84
CA PRO A 47 1.91 -5.01 15.27
C PRO A 47 2.07 -4.83 16.78
N GLU A 48 1.01 -4.48 17.51
CA GLU A 48 1.02 -4.30 18.97
C GLU A 48 0.62 -5.59 19.70
N THR A 49 -0.41 -6.27 19.21
CA THR A 49 -0.98 -7.46 19.88
C THR A 49 -0.48 -8.79 19.32
N GLY A 50 0.10 -8.78 18.11
CA GLY A 50 0.57 -9.96 17.39
C GLY A 50 -0.54 -10.89 16.88
N LYS A 51 -1.81 -10.51 17.06
CA LYS A 51 -2.97 -11.29 16.61
C LYS A 51 -3.22 -11.07 15.12
N TYR A 52 -3.78 -12.08 14.47
CA TYR A 52 -4.24 -11.98 13.09
C TYR A 52 -5.68 -11.48 13.03
N ASP A 53 -5.95 -10.56 12.11
CA ASP A 53 -7.29 -10.10 11.73
C ASP A 53 -7.43 -10.12 10.19
N PHE A 54 -8.64 -9.99 9.68
CA PHE A 54 -8.91 -9.99 8.24
C PHE A 54 -8.48 -8.68 7.58
N CYS A 55 -7.69 -8.74 6.49
CA CYS A 55 -7.27 -7.54 5.77
C CYS A 55 -8.41 -6.77 5.10
N HIS A 56 -9.52 -7.46 4.78
CA HIS A 56 -10.67 -6.85 4.12
C HIS A 56 -11.96 -7.19 4.87
N ASN A 57 -12.32 -8.47 4.89
CA ASN A 57 -13.50 -8.96 5.61
C ASN A 57 -13.40 -10.49 5.76
N PRO A 58 -14.14 -11.09 6.71
CA PRO A 58 -14.13 -12.53 6.97
C PRO A 58 -14.67 -13.40 5.84
N PHE A 59 -15.34 -12.82 4.84
CA PHE A 59 -15.99 -13.53 3.75
C PHE A 59 -15.17 -13.50 2.45
N SER A 60 -13.98 -12.88 2.48
CA SER A 60 -13.04 -12.90 1.37
C SER A 60 -12.58 -14.32 1.06
N ILE A 61 -12.49 -14.67 -0.21
CA ILE A 61 -12.04 -15.99 -0.65
C ILE A 61 -10.52 -16.02 -0.54
N VAL A 62 -9.99 -16.97 0.23
CA VAL A 62 -8.56 -17.34 0.15
C VAL A 62 -8.35 -17.96 -1.22
N LYS A 63 -7.51 -17.36 -2.07
CA LYS A 63 -7.08 -18.00 -3.32
C LYS A 63 -6.38 -19.32 -2.93
N GLY A 64 -6.97 -20.45 -3.32
CA GLY A 64 -6.49 -21.80 -3.04
C GLY A 64 -5.36 -22.25 -3.93
#